data_AF-M0FGT3-F1
#
_entry.id   AF-M0FGT3-F1
#
_cell.length_a   1.000
_cell.length_b   1.000
_cell.length_c   1.000
_cell.angle_alpha   90.00
_cell.angle_beta   90.00
_cell.angle_gamma   90.00
#
_symmetry.space_group_name_H-M   'P 1'
#
loop_
_entity.id
_entity.type
_entity.pdbx_description
1 polymer ?
#
loop_
_entity_poly.entity_id
_entity_poly.type
_entity_poly.pdbx_seq_one_letter_code
_entity_poly.pdbx_strand_id
1 'polypeptide(L)'
;MTIAIPRTVKTISLIRPYRPMSADKRIPVTEETRKELHELKEPGQTYDDLLAELAQQRRRQDLEQRFQELEDADRDELTSLTDV
;
A
#
# COMPACT_ATOMS: atom_id res chain seq x y z
N MET A 1 7.64 61.05 -8.35
CA MET A 1 8.46 59.94 -8.90
C MET A 1 8.47 58.84 -7.85
N THR A 2 7.84 57.70 -8.13
CA THR A 2 7.56 56.63 -7.16
C THR A 2 8.65 55.57 -7.24
N ILE A 3 9.31 55.25 -6.13
CA ILE A 3 10.42 54.30 -6.07
C ILE A 3 9.86 52.90 -5.82
N ALA A 4 10.00 52.01 -6.80
CA ALA A 4 9.62 50.61 -6.68
C ALA A 4 10.70 49.83 -5.91
N ILE A 5 10.31 49.23 -4.79
CA ILE A 5 11.18 48.34 -3.99
C ILE A 5 11.03 46.91 -4.56
N PRO A 6 12.10 46.26 -5.08
CA PRO A 6 11.97 44.88 -5.53
C PRO A 6 11.89 43.95 -4.32
N ARG A 7 10.74 43.28 -4.13
CA ARG A 7 10.63 42.16 -3.19
C ARG A 7 11.22 40.91 -3.85
N THR A 8 12.42 40.52 -3.44
CA THR A 8 12.98 39.20 -3.76
C THR A 8 12.19 38.12 -3.03
N VAL A 9 11.49 37.27 -3.78
CA VAL A 9 10.82 36.08 -3.26
C VAL A 9 11.86 34.98 -3.04
N LYS A 10 11.93 34.47 -1.80
CA LYS A 10 12.78 33.33 -1.43
C LYS A 10 12.24 32.09 -2.14
N THR A 11 13.06 31.47 -2.98
CA THR A 11 12.77 30.22 -3.67
C THR A 11 12.42 29.12 -2.67
N ILE A 12 11.26 28.50 -2.87
CA ILE A 12 10.76 27.40 -2.06
C ILE A 12 11.74 26.22 -2.13
N SER A 13 12.14 25.72 -0.97
CA SER A 13 12.98 24.53 -0.82
C SER A 13 12.26 23.33 -1.45
N LEU A 14 12.89 22.74 -2.48
CA LEU A 14 12.42 21.50 -3.12
C LEU A 14 12.42 20.37 -2.10
N ILE A 15 11.23 19.97 -1.64
CA ILE A 15 11.06 18.75 -0.86
C ILE A 15 11.49 17.60 -1.78
N ARG A 16 12.60 16.94 -1.46
CA ARG A 16 12.97 15.70 -2.13
C ARG A 16 11.89 14.68 -1.77
N PRO A 17 11.13 14.13 -2.74
CA PRO A 17 10.24 13.02 -2.43
C PRO A 17 11.10 11.90 -1.85
N TYR A 18 10.67 11.35 -0.71
CA TYR A 18 11.27 10.16 -0.12
C TYR A 18 11.20 9.04 -1.16
N ARG A 19 12.33 8.75 -1.81
CA ARG A 19 12.50 7.55 -2.62
C ARG A 19 12.67 6.43 -1.61
N PRO A 20 11.70 5.50 -1.43
CA PRO A 20 11.97 4.33 -0.61
C PRO A 20 13.17 3.63 -1.27
N MET A 21 14.32 3.67 -0.61
CA MET A 21 15.38 2.71 -0.90
C MET A 21 14.73 1.35 -0.64
N SER A 22 14.74 0.47 -1.63
CA SER A 22 14.39 -0.94 -1.45
C SER A 22 15.32 -1.49 -0.37
N ALA A 23 14.88 -1.42 0.88
CA ALA A 23 15.60 -2.04 1.97
C ALA A 23 15.46 -3.54 1.74
N ASP A 24 16.58 -4.23 1.50
CA ASP A 24 16.66 -5.70 1.46
C ASP A 24 16.29 -6.23 2.85
N LYS A 25 14.99 -6.26 3.15
CA LYS A 25 14.45 -6.80 4.40
C LYS A 25 14.11 -8.25 4.12
N ARG A 26 14.87 -9.16 4.72
CA ARG A 26 14.64 -10.61 4.60
C ARG A 26 13.60 -11.05 5.61
N ILE A 27 12.60 -11.79 5.13
CA ILE A 27 11.60 -12.43 5.98
C ILE A 27 12.10 -13.84 6.30
N PRO A 28 12.43 -14.16 7.56
CA PRO A 28 12.75 -15.54 7.93
C PRO A 28 11.49 -16.39 7.81
N VAL A 29 11.59 -17.49 7.07
CA VAL A 29 10.50 -18.46 6.89
C VAL A 29 11.01 -19.86 7.22
N THR A 30 10.08 -20.78 7.48
CA THR A 30 10.43 -22.20 7.59
C THR A 30 10.84 -22.76 6.23
N GLU A 31 11.56 -23.87 6.23
CA GLU A 31 11.95 -24.54 4.98
C GLU A 31 10.72 -25.08 4.21
N GLU A 32 9.66 -25.44 4.93
CA GLU A 32 8.37 -25.83 4.34
C GLU A 32 7.76 -24.67 3.56
N THR A 33 7.55 -23.52 4.21
CA THR A 33 7.00 -22.33 3.56
C THR A 33 7.88 -21.85 2.41
N ARG A 34 9.21 -21.99 2.53
CA ARG A 34 10.13 -21.66 1.43
C ARG A 34 9.91 -22.54 0.20
N LYS A 35 9.62 -23.83 0.39
CA LYS A 35 9.31 -24.77 -0.70
C LYS A 35 7.97 -24.44 -1.34
N GLU A 36 6.95 -24.20 -0.54
CA GLU A 36 5.63 -23.78 -1.04
C GLU A 36 5.75 -22.49 -1.88
N LEU A 37 6.49 -21.49 -1.38
CA LEU A 37 6.77 -20.27 -2.13
C LEU A 37 7.56 -20.52 -3.41
N HIS A 38 8.38 -21.58 -3.47
CA HIS A 38 9.09 -21.94 -4.68
C HIS A 38 8.16 -22.60 -5.72
N GLU A 39 7.22 -23.44 -5.27
CA GLU A 39 6.24 -24.10 -6.14
C GLU A 39 5.20 -23.14 -6.71
N LEU A 40 4.81 -22.12 -5.93
CA LEU A 40 3.90 -21.06 -6.37
C LEU A 40 4.52 -20.08 -7.37
N LYS A 41 5.84 -20.10 -7.52
CA LYS A 41 6.59 -19.10 -8.27
C LYS A 41 6.64 -19.47 -9.75
N GLU A 42 6.32 -18.50 -10.61
CA GLU A 42 6.44 -18.67 -12.06
C GLU A 42 7.91 -18.64 -12.54
N PRO A 43 8.24 -19.31 -13.66
CA PRO A 43 9.57 -19.24 -14.26
C PRO A 43 9.98 -17.80 -14.59
N GLY A 44 11.09 -17.35 -13.99
CA GLY A 44 11.62 -15.99 -14.21
C GLY A 44 11.02 -14.90 -13.31
N GLN A 45 10.00 -15.21 -12.50
CA GLN A 45 9.48 -14.28 -11.48
C GLN A 45 10.53 -14.08 -10.37
N THR A 46 10.46 -13.00 -9.59
CA THR A 46 11.23 -12.89 -8.34
C THR A 46 10.36 -13.25 -7.13
N TYR A 47 10.99 -13.53 -5.98
CA TYR A 47 10.21 -13.74 -4.75
C TYR A 47 9.49 -12.46 -4.31
N ASP A 48 10.09 -11.29 -4.55
CA ASP A 48 9.45 -10.01 -4.25
C ASP A 48 8.18 -9.80 -5.09
N ASP A 49 8.23 -10.14 -6.38
CA ASP A 49 7.05 -10.06 -7.26
C ASP A 49 5.93 -11.00 -6.79
N LEU A 50 6.27 -12.26 -6.49
CA LEU A 50 5.31 -13.23 -5.96
C LEU A 50 4.69 -12.75 -4.65
N LEU A 51 5.50 -12.26 -3.71
CA LEU A 51 5.01 -11.75 -2.43
C LEU A 51 4.11 -10.52 -2.60
N ALA A 52 4.41 -9.66 -3.59
CA ALA A 52 3.56 -8.51 -3.91
C ALA A 52 2.19 -8.95 -4.46
N GLU A 53 2.16 -9.96 -5.33
CA GLU A 53 0.93 -10.55 -5.86
C GLU A 53 0.08 -11.19 -4.77
N LEU A 54 0.69 -12.03 -3.92
CA LEU A 54 0.01 -12.66 -2.78
C LEU A 54 -0.55 -11.62 -1.81
N ALA A 55 0.21 -10.55 -1.53
CA ALA A 55 -0.26 -9.45 -0.70
C ALA A 55 -1.46 -8.73 -1.32
N GLN A 56 -1.47 -8.53 -2.65
CA GLN A 56 -2.60 -7.93 -3.33
C GLN A 56 -3.85 -8.84 -3.28
N GLN A 57 -3.68 -10.13 -3.54
CA GLN A 57 -4.75 -11.12 -3.45
C GLN A 57 -5.37 -11.14 -2.06
N ARG A 58 -4.55 -11.17 -1.01
CA ARG A 58 -5.05 -11.16 0.37
C ARG A 58 -5.86 -9.90 0.69
N ARG A 59 -5.40 -8.72 0.26
CA ARG A 59 -6.14 -7.47 0.46
C ARG A 59 -7.49 -7.47 -0.24
N ARG A 60 -7.55 -8.05 -1.44
CA ARG A 60 -8.80 -8.19 -2.18
C ARG A 60 -9.78 -9.08 -1.41
N GLN A 61 -9.31 -10.25 -0.98
CA GLN A 61 -10.11 -11.17 -0.18
C GLN A 61 -10.61 -10.54 1.13
N ASP A 62 -9.75 -9.78 1.83
CA ASP A 62 -10.13 -9.09 3.06
C ASP A 62 -11.21 -8.02 2.80
N LEU A 63 -11.18 -7.34 1.64
CA LEU A 63 -12.23 -6.39 1.26
C LEU A 63 -13.53 -7.12 0.93
N GLU A 64 -13.46 -8.19 0.14
CA GLU A 64 -14.62 -9.03 -0.20
C GLU A 64 -15.30 -9.57 1.05
N GLN A 65 -14.53 -10.07 2.01
CA GLN A 65 -15.05 -10.54 3.29
C GLN A 65 -15.75 -9.43 4.07
N ARG A 66 -15.17 -8.23 4.13
CA ARG A 66 -15.81 -7.08 4.81
C ARG A 66 -17.10 -6.66 4.13
N PHE A 67 -17.17 -6.69 2.80
CA PHE A 67 -18.41 -6.41 2.09
C PHE A 67 -19.48 -7.45 2.41
N GLN A 68 -19.11 -8.72 2.42
CA GLN A 68 -20.03 -9.80 2.80
C GLN A 68 -20.56 -9.61 4.23
N GLU A 69 -19.67 -9.31 5.19
CA GLU A 69 -20.06 -9.02 6.57
C GLU A 69 -21.03 -7.83 6.68
N LEU A 70 -20.85 -6.79 5.86
CA LEU A 70 -21.76 -5.64 5.82
C LEU A 70 -23.12 -5.97 5.16
N GLU A 71 -23.15 -6.85 4.18
CA GLU A 71 -24.39 -7.32 3.54
C GLU A 71 -25.19 -8.23 4.48
N ASP A 72 -24.51 -9.06 5.26
CA ASP A 72 -25.11 -9.94 6.27
C ASP A 72 -25.51 -9.19 7.56
N ALA A 73 -24.91 -8.02 7.82
CA ALA A 73 -25.24 -7.21 9.00
C ALA A 73 -26.63 -6.56 8.89
N ASP A 74 -27.39 -6.62 9.98
CA ASP A 74 -28.69 -5.96 10.09
C ASP A 74 -28.54 -4.43 9.93
N ARG A 75 -29.50 -3.82 9.23
CA ARG A 75 -29.51 -2.38 8.90
C ARG A 75 -29.34 -1.47 10.13
N ASP A 76 -29.77 -1.93 11.31
CA ASP A 76 -29.68 -1.19 12.58
C ASP A 76 -28.26 -1.19 13.18
N GLU A 77 -27.37 -2.10 12.77
CA GLU A 77 -25.96 -2.13 13.19
C GLU A 77 -25.04 -1.30 12.28
N LEU A 78 -25.56 -0.84 11.13
CA LEU A 78 -24.80 -0.08 10.13
C LEU A 78 -24.89 1.43 10.38
N THR A 79 -23.74 2.11 10.38
CA THR A 79 -23.69 3.59 10.45
C THR A 79 -23.97 4.20 9.08
N SER A 80 -24.80 5.24 9.03
CA SER A 80 -25.12 5.95 7.79
C SER A 80 -23.91 6.76 7.28
N LEU A 81 -23.65 6.71 5.97
CA LEU A 81 -22.51 7.40 5.35
C LEU A 81 -22.51 8.94 5.53
N THR A 82 -23.68 9.53 5.76
CA THR A 82 -23.87 10.97 5.97
C THR A 82 -23.55 11.43 7.40
N ASP A 83 -23.29 10.50 8.32
CA ASP A 83 -23.01 10.80 9.74
C ASP A 83 -21.52 11.08 10.03
N VAL A 84 -20.67 11.19 8.99
CA VAL A 84 -19.20 11.33 9.09
C VAL A 84 -18.69 12.61 8.42
#